data_AF-A0A089HU05-F1
#
_entry.id   AF-A0A089HU05-F1
#
_cell.length_a   1.000
_cell.length_b   1.000
_cell.length_c   1.000
_cell.angle_alpha   90.00
_cell.angle_beta   90.00
_cell.angle_gamma   90.00
#
_symmetry.space_group_name_H-M   'P 1'
#
loop_
_entity.id
_entity.type
_entity.pdbx_description
1 polymer ?
#
loop_
_entity_poly.entity_id
_entity_poly.type
_entity_poly.pdbx_seq_one_letter_code
_entity_poly.pdbx_strand_id
1 'polypeptide(L)'
;MFTHIVPKFEKGRILKTGMLENLRDYPRSFLDIRYQDYSDGIIAGTNVSVREDVLCISPGIIKYAGRLYLMEEEQEVPYAATGREMVLKVRFEEGQSSADFDRHAGTVVLEENQHGDIEQELARFKLKEGAVLRSGYIDFADLSTEYNTLNFIRALHAGCGGGTLSPIILKLFARELIGKGSRDPLDLSFALLCLNEEKIELEAILHYLAARSGSSLPDDDPVKLHQALVRVLEEQGGHRSYGAARNGPQRMLVD
;
A
#
# COMPACT_ATOMS: atom_id res chain seq x y z
N MET A 1 17.25 18.72 -23.07
CA MET A 1 16.66 20.05 -23.36
C MET A 1 15.25 20.05 -22.79
N PHE A 2 14.92 20.96 -21.87
CA PHE A 2 13.55 21.07 -21.33
C PHE A 2 12.69 21.90 -22.30
N THR A 3 11.48 21.43 -22.63
CA THR A 3 10.58 22.10 -23.58
C THR A 3 9.15 22.08 -23.08
N HIS A 4 8.37 23.12 -23.43
CA HIS A 4 6.94 23.22 -23.12
C HIS A 4 6.21 23.63 -24.40
N ILE A 5 5.58 22.66 -25.06
CA ILE A 5 4.94 22.81 -26.36
C ILE A 5 3.46 22.48 -26.19
N VAL A 6 2.60 23.41 -26.59
CA VAL A 6 1.14 23.27 -26.51
C VAL A 6 0.53 23.53 -27.88
N PRO A 7 -0.32 22.65 -28.43
CA PRO A 7 -0.97 22.86 -29.71
C PRO A 7 -1.99 24.00 -29.63
N LYS A 8 -2.04 24.85 -30.67
CA LYS A 8 -3.02 25.95 -30.78
C LYS A 8 -4.21 25.55 -31.66
N PHE A 9 -5.35 25.26 -31.04
CA PHE A 9 -6.61 24.97 -31.71
C PHE A 9 -7.45 26.24 -31.88
N GLU A 10 -7.19 26.98 -32.96
CA GLU A 10 -7.88 28.22 -33.29
C GLU A 10 -8.65 28.08 -34.61
N LYS A 11 -9.79 28.75 -34.74
CA LYS A 11 -10.58 28.77 -35.98
C LYS A 11 -9.71 29.24 -37.15
N GLY A 12 -9.72 28.49 -38.25
CA GLY A 12 -8.94 28.80 -39.45
C GLY A 12 -7.52 28.22 -39.47
N ARG A 13 -7.07 27.53 -38.41
CA ARG A 13 -5.81 26.78 -38.42
C ARG A 13 -6.00 25.33 -38.89
N ILE A 14 -4.98 24.82 -39.56
CA ILE A 14 -4.92 23.44 -40.04
C ILE A 14 -4.44 22.52 -38.91
N LEU A 15 -5.19 21.45 -38.66
CA LEU A 15 -4.79 20.38 -37.74
C LEU A 15 -3.62 19.59 -38.34
N LYS A 16 -2.49 19.54 -37.62
CA LYS A 16 -1.29 18.78 -38.04
C LYS A 16 -1.15 17.51 -37.21
N THR A 17 -0.58 16.46 -37.79
CA THR A 17 -0.30 15.19 -37.09
C THR A 17 0.47 15.40 -35.79
N GLY A 18 1.52 16.23 -35.80
CA GLY A 18 2.30 16.53 -34.59
C GLY A 18 1.51 17.20 -33.44
N MET A 19 0.35 17.81 -33.73
CA MET A 19 -0.53 18.34 -32.69
C MET A 19 -1.27 17.22 -31.97
N LEU A 20 -1.70 16.18 -32.70
CA LEU A 20 -2.35 15.00 -32.13
C LEU A 20 -1.34 14.11 -31.41
N GLU A 21 -0.14 13.93 -31.98
CA GLU A 21 0.97 13.24 -31.30
C GLU A 21 1.30 13.90 -29.97
N ASN A 22 1.41 15.23 -29.93
CA ASN A 22 1.64 15.94 -28.68
C ASN A 22 0.50 15.72 -27.65
N LEU A 23 -0.77 15.78 -28.06
CA LEU A 23 -1.90 15.49 -27.16
C LEU A 23 -1.89 14.06 -26.64
N ARG A 24 -1.46 13.09 -27.46
CA ARG A 24 -1.40 11.67 -27.10
C ARG A 24 -0.22 11.34 -26.19
N ASP A 25 0.96 11.87 -26.54
CA ASP A 25 2.24 11.46 -25.97
C ASP A 25 2.58 12.26 -24.71
N TYR A 26 2.27 13.56 -24.66
CA TYR A 26 2.56 14.41 -23.51
C TYR A 26 2.04 13.84 -22.17
N PRO A 27 0.75 13.48 -22.01
CA PRO A 27 0.26 12.93 -20.74
C PRO A 27 0.90 11.58 -20.39
N ARG A 28 1.15 10.72 -21.39
CA ARG A 28 1.82 9.42 -21.17
C ARG A 28 3.24 9.61 -20.71
N SER A 29 4.04 10.36 -21.46
CA SER A 29 5.43 10.66 -21.12
C SER A 29 5.56 11.38 -19.77
N PHE A 30 4.63 12.29 -19.45
CA PHE A 30 4.62 12.95 -18.15
C PHE A 30 4.47 11.94 -17.00
N LEU A 31 3.51 11.01 -17.10
CA LEU A 31 3.28 9.98 -16.09
C LEU A 31 4.43 8.97 -16.03
N ASP A 32 4.93 8.54 -17.19
CA ASP A 32 6.06 7.61 -17.28
C ASP A 32 7.30 8.21 -16.58
N ILE A 33 7.62 9.48 -16.82
CA ILE A 33 8.71 10.19 -16.15
C ILE A 33 8.41 10.35 -14.65
N ARG A 34 7.18 10.72 -14.28
CA ARG A 34 6.79 10.98 -12.88
C ARG A 34 6.89 9.73 -12.00
N TYR A 35 6.66 8.55 -12.56
CA TYR A 35 6.64 7.27 -11.83
C TYR A 35 7.76 6.31 -12.27
N GLN A 36 8.76 6.77 -13.02
CA GLN A 36 9.84 5.93 -13.54
C GLN A 36 10.58 5.16 -12.44
N ASP A 37 10.81 5.82 -11.29
CA ASP A 37 11.62 5.29 -10.17
C ASP A 37 10.76 4.51 -9.15
N TYR A 38 9.46 4.38 -9.42
CA TYR A 38 8.54 3.65 -8.54
C TYR A 38 8.68 2.15 -8.82
N SER A 39 8.51 1.35 -7.78
CA SER A 39 8.33 -0.10 -7.89
C SER A 39 6.98 -0.46 -8.53
N ASP A 40 6.76 -1.75 -8.75
CA ASP A 40 5.44 -2.26 -9.06
C ASP A 40 4.56 -2.22 -7.79
N GLY A 41 3.28 -1.90 -7.96
CA GLY A 41 2.39 -1.62 -6.83
C GLY A 41 1.21 -0.70 -7.18
N ILE A 42 0.31 -0.56 -6.22
CA ILE A 42 -0.79 0.42 -6.29
C ILE A 42 -0.22 1.85 -6.18
N ILE A 43 -0.56 2.71 -7.13
CA ILE A 43 -0.16 4.13 -7.11
C ILE A 43 -1.21 4.93 -6.36
N ALA A 44 -2.48 4.75 -6.70
CA ALA A 44 -3.60 5.47 -6.11
C ALA A 44 -4.90 4.65 -6.26
N GLY A 45 -5.82 4.81 -5.32
CA GLY A 45 -7.11 4.13 -5.36
C GLY A 45 -6.99 2.62 -5.16
N THR A 46 -7.82 1.85 -5.89
CA THR A 46 -7.87 0.37 -5.80
C THR A 46 -8.18 -0.12 -4.38
N ASN A 47 -8.97 0.65 -3.63
CA ASN A 47 -9.36 0.28 -2.27
C ASN A 47 -10.43 -0.81 -2.35
N VAL A 48 -10.24 -1.89 -1.58
CA VAL A 48 -11.19 -3.00 -1.51
C VAL A 48 -12.10 -2.82 -0.31
N SER A 49 -13.41 -2.92 -0.52
CA SER A 49 -14.44 -2.89 0.52
C SER A 49 -15.44 -4.03 0.31
N VAL A 50 -16.20 -4.36 1.36
CA VAL A 50 -17.22 -5.41 1.29
C VAL A 50 -18.60 -4.77 1.24
N ARG A 51 -19.41 -5.16 0.25
CA ARG A 51 -20.82 -4.80 0.13
C ARG A 51 -21.62 -6.07 -0.09
N GLU A 52 -22.41 -6.47 0.90
CA GLU A 52 -23.21 -7.70 0.85
C GLU A 52 -22.34 -8.92 0.49
N ASP A 53 -22.55 -9.55 -0.66
CA ASP A 53 -21.84 -10.72 -1.20
C ASP A 53 -20.82 -10.39 -2.30
N VAL A 54 -20.48 -9.10 -2.47
CA VAL A 54 -19.46 -8.63 -3.42
C VAL A 54 -18.31 -7.88 -2.73
N LEU A 55 -17.11 -8.03 -3.29
CA LEU A 55 -15.97 -7.16 -3.04
C LEU A 55 -16.00 -6.01 -4.04
N CYS A 56 -16.00 -4.79 -3.55
CA CYS A 56 -16.02 -3.58 -4.37
C CYS A 56 -14.62 -2.96 -4.39
N ILE A 57 -14.08 -2.80 -5.58
CA ILE A 57 -12.75 -2.24 -5.82
C ILE A 57 -12.94 -0.87 -6.43
N SER A 58 -12.53 0.17 -5.72
CA SER A 58 -12.66 1.54 -6.22
C SER A 58 -11.77 1.77 -7.44
N PRO A 59 -12.09 2.75 -8.31
CA PRO A 59 -11.19 3.22 -9.36
C PRO A 59 -9.77 3.48 -8.83
N GLY A 60 -8.77 3.29 -9.69
CA GLY A 60 -7.38 3.38 -9.27
C GLY A 60 -6.35 3.18 -10.37
N ILE A 61 -5.09 3.32 -9.98
CA ILE A 61 -3.91 3.21 -10.83
C ILE A 61 -2.96 2.19 -10.21
N ILE A 62 -2.49 1.25 -11.03
CA ILE A 62 -1.47 0.27 -10.65
C ILE A 62 -0.28 0.40 -11.61
N LYS A 63 0.93 0.36 -11.06
CA LYS A 63 2.16 0.22 -11.85
C LYS A 63 2.58 -1.25 -11.85
N TYR A 64 2.83 -1.80 -13.02
CA TYR A 64 3.36 -3.16 -13.16
C TYR A 64 4.25 -3.28 -14.39
N ALA A 65 5.43 -3.88 -14.24
CA ALA A 65 6.43 -4.06 -15.29
C ALA A 65 6.68 -2.78 -16.13
N GLY A 66 6.79 -1.65 -15.44
CA GLY A 66 7.05 -0.33 -16.04
C GLY A 66 5.86 0.33 -16.74
N ARG A 67 4.65 -0.23 -16.67
CA ARG A 67 3.43 0.32 -17.28
C ARG A 67 2.42 0.74 -16.21
N LEU A 68 1.65 1.77 -16.50
CA LEU A 68 0.52 2.20 -15.68
C LEU A 68 -0.78 1.63 -16.24
N TYR A 69 -1.52 0.93 -15.39
CA TYR A 69 -2.85 0.40 -15.66
C TYR A 69 -3.88 1.24 -14.91
N LEU A 70 -4.90 1.71 -15.63
CA LEU A 70 -5.97 2.54 -15.09
C LEU A 70 -7.26 1.74 -15.05
N MET A 71 -7.91 1.71 -13.89
CA MET A 71 -9.27 1.23 -13.73
C MET A 71 -10.15 2.43 -13.40
N GLU A 72 -10.98 2.85 -14.36
CA GLU A 72 -11.78 4.09 -14.25
C GLU A 72 -13.10 3.88 -13.50
N GLU A 73 -13.63 2.66 -13.53
CA GLU A 73 -14.92 2.30 -12.92
C GLU A 73 -14.72 1.37 -11.73
N GLU A 74 -15.67 1.40 -10.78
CA GLU A 74 -15.70 0.44 -9.68
C GLU A 74 -15.91 -0.98 -10.24
N GLN A 75 -15.12 -1.93 -9.76
CA GLN A 75 -15.29 -3.33 -10.10
C GLN A 75 -15.87 -4.12 -8.92
N GLU A 76 -16.94 -4.86 -9.18
CA GLU A 76 -17.55 -5.77 -8.22
C GLU A 76 -17.10 -7.20 -8.53
N VAL A 77 -16.65 -7.92 -7.49
CA VAL A 77 -16.25 -9.32 -7.58
C VAL A 77 -17.05 -10.13 -6.56
N PRO A 78 -17.92 -11.05 -7.01
CA PRO A 78 -18.69 -11.89 -6.09
C PRO A 78 -17.75 -12.81 -5.30
N TYR A 79 -18.08 -13.04 -4.03
CA TYR A 79 -17.35 -13.97 -3.18
C TYR A 79 -18.27 -14.95 -2.46
N ALA A 80 -17.72 -16.05 -1.97
CA ALA A 80 -18.45 -17.05 -1.21
C ALA A 80 -17.68 -17.50 0.03
N ALA A 81 -18.42 -18.01 1.02
CA ALA A 81 -17.85 -18.60 2.23
C ALA A 81 -17.31 -20.00 1.95
N THR A 82 -16.03 -20.11 1.59
CA THR A 82 -15.39 -21.40 1.26
C THR A 82 -14.65 -22.03 2.44
N GLY A 83 -14.45 -21.29 3.53
CA GLY A 83 -13.57 -21.67 4.65
C GLY A 83 -12.07 -21.67 4.32
N ARG A 84 -11.70 -21.38 3.06
CA ARG A 84 -10.33 -21.36 2.54
C ARG A 84 -9.83 -19.93 2.38
N GLU A 85 -8.50 -19.77 2.29
CA GLU A 85 -7.91 -18.45 2.05
C GLU A 85 -8.08 -18.09 0.57
N MET A 86 -8.85 -17.05 0.33
CA MET A 86 -9.09 -16.48 -0.99
C MET A 86 -8.27 -15.21 -1.15
N VAL A 87 -7.67 -15.02 -2.32
CA VAL A 87 -6.82 -13.87 -2.67
C VAL A 87 -7.43 -13.16 -3.87
N LEU A 88 -7.72 -11.88 -3.67
CA LEU A 88 -8.11 -10.94 -4.72
C LEU A 88 -6.84 -10.28 -5.27
N LYS A 89 -6.58 -10.44 -6.57
CA LYS A 89 -5.37 -9.95 -7.23
C LYS A 89 -5.68 -9.47 -8.65
N VAL A 90 -4.78 -8.67 -9.21
CA VAL A 90 -4.78 -8.32 -10.64
C VAL A 90 -3.83 -9.25 -11.37
N ARG A 91 -4.30 -9.84 -12.48
CA ARG A 91 -3.51 -10.59 -13.44
C ARG A 91 -3.32 -9.78 -14.71
N PHE A 92 -2.10 -9.45 -15.06
CA PHE A 92 -1.65 -8.74 -16.25
C PHE A 92 -1.43 -9.73 -17.38
N GLU A 93 -2.14 -9.50 -18.47
CA GLU A 93 -2.09 -10.32 -19.67
C GLU A 93 -0.91 -9.93 -20.57
N GLU A 94 -0.47 -10.87 -21.40
CA GLU A 94 0.50 -10.58 -22.44
C GLU A 94 -0.05 -9.52 -23.41
N GLY A 95 0.84 -8.63 -23.86
CA GLY A 95 0.48 -7.53 -24.76
C GLY A 95 -0.03 -8.05 -26.10
N GLN A 96 -1.12 -7.47 -26.58
CA GLN A 96 -1.67 -7.74 -27.90
C GLN A 96 -1.50 -6.49 -28.78
N SER A 97 -0.68 -6.60 -29.81
CA SER A 97 -0.54 -5.54 -30.82
C SER A 97 -1.46 -5.81 -32.01
N SER A 98 -2.14 -4.76 -32.44
CA SER A 98 -2.94 -4.68 -33.66
C SER A 98 -2.42 -3.54 -34.53
N ALA A 99 -2.98 -3.38 -35.74
CA ALA A 99 -2.57 -2.30 -36.64
C ALA A 99 -2.74 -0.90 -36.01
N ASP A 100 -3.72 -0.74 -35.12
CA ASP A 100 -4.11 0.56 -34.55
C ASP A 100 -3.76 0.71 -33.07
N PHE A 101 -3.55 -0.39 -32.33
CA PHE A 101 -3.39 -0.37 -30.87
C PHE A 101 -2.43 -1.43 -30.34
N ASP A 102 -1.62 -1.03 -29.36
CA ASP A 102 -0.98 -1.92 -28.40
C ASP A 102 -1.84 -2.01 -27.13
N ARG A 103 -2.38 -3.19 -26.85
CA ARG A 103 -3.26 -3.45 -25.71
C ARG A 103 -2.56 -4.28 -24.66
N HIS A 104 -2.51 -3.76 -23.45
CA HIS A 104 -2.16 -4.50 -22.24
C HIS A 104 -3.37 -4.47 -21.32
N ALA A 105 -3.78 -5.62 -20.79
CA ALA A 105 -4.94 -5.73 -19.91
C ALA A 105 -4.52 -6.24 -18.54
N GLY A 106 -5.14 -5.70 -17.49
CA GLY A 106 -5.10 -6.24 -16.15
C GLY A 106 -6.51 -6.71 -15.79
N THR A 107 -6.64 -7.97 -15.40
CA THR A 107 -7.91 -8.59 -15.05
C THR A 107 -7.93 -8.91 -13.57
N VAL A 108 -8.92 -8.39 -12.84
CA VAL A 108 -9.13 -8.74 -11.44
C VAL A 108 -9.65 -10.16 -11.33
N VAL A 109 -8.99 -10.96 -10.49
CA VAL A 109 -9.35 -12.36 -10.22
C VAL A 109 -9.41 -12.62 -8.73
N LEU A 110 -10.38 -13.43 -8.31
CA LEU A 110 -10.52 -13.96 -6.96
C LEU A 110 -10.31 -15.46 -7.01
N GLU A 111 -9.23 -15.94 -6.39
CA GLU A 111 -8.83 -17.35 -6.46
C GLU A 111 -8.41 -17.84 -5.07
N GLU A 112 -8.49 -19.14 -4.84
CA GLU A 112 -7.86 -19.74 -3.66
C GLU A 112 -6.35 -19.51 -3.71
N ASN A 113 -5.72 -19.25 -2.56
CA ASN A 113 -4.28 -19.05 -2.48
C ASN A 113 -3.53 -20.32 -2.93
N GLN A 114 -3.05 -20.32 -4.17
CA GLN A 114 -2.18 -21.36 -4.70
C GLN A 114 -0.75 -20.84 -4.72
N HIS A 115 0.21 -21.68 -4.33
CA HIS A 115 1.63 -21.34 -4.41
C HIS A 115 2.00 -21.10 -5.89
N GLY A 116 2.33 -19.86 -6.24
CA GLY A 116 2.65 -19.39 -7.59
C GLY A 116 2.91 -17.88 -7.64
N ASP A 117 3.16 -17.33 -8.83
CA ASP A 117 3.35 -15.88 -9.01
C ASP A 117 2.05 -15.13 -8.69
N ILE A 118 2.07 -14.39 -7.58
CA ILE A 118 1.07 -13.38 -7.26
C ILE A 118 1.58 -12.09 -7.89
N GLU A 119 0.94 -11.65 -8.97
CA GLU A 119 1.41 -10.48 -9.71
C GLU A 119 1.16 -9.17 -8.96
N GLN A 120 -0.10 -8.87 -8.61
CA GLN A 120 -0.44 -7.76 -7.71
C GLN A 120 -1.61 -8.13 -6.81
N GLU A 121 -1.35 -8.37 -5.53
CA GLU A 121 -2.37 -8.60 -4.53
C GLU A 121 -3.11 -7.30 -4.15
N LEU A 122 -4.43 -7.38 -3.99
CA LEU A 122 -5.28 -6.28 -3.54
C LEU A 122 -5.87 -6.55 -2.14
N ALA A 123 -6.26 -7.79 -1.88
CA ALA A 123 -6.74 -8.23 -0.58
C ALA A 123 -6.76 -9.76 -0.50
N ARG A 124 -6.95 -10.28 0.71
CA ARG A 124 -7.21 -11.68 1.00
C ARG A 124 -8.20 -11.82 2.15
N PHE A 125 -8.83 -12.98 2.26
CA PHE A 125 -9.70 -13.30 3.39
C PHE A 125 -9.90 -14.81 3.54
N LYS A 126 -10.35 -15.24 4.72
CA LYS A 126 -10.80 -16.61 4.98
C LYS A 126 -12.18 -16.57 5.64
N LEU A 127 -13.22 -16.85 4.87
CA LEU A 127 -14.62 -16.69 5.32
C LEU A 127 -15.23 -18.05 5.71
N LYS A 128 -15.68 -18.18 6.96
CA LYS A 128 -16.39 -19.37 7.43
C LYS A 128 -17.82 -19.42 6.91
N GLU A 129 -18.33 -20.63 6.67
CA GLU A 129 -19.75 -20.84 6.36
C GLU A 129 -20.64 -20.21 7.44
N GLY A 130 -21.68 -19.48 7.00
CA GLY A 130 -22.61 -18.79 7.90
C GLY A 130 -22.09 -17.50 8.53
N ALA A 131 -20.85 -17.07 8.23
CA ALA A 131 -20.31 -15.79 8.69
C ALA A 131 -20.45 -14.70 7.63
N VAL A 132 -20.34 -13.45 8.07
CA VAL A 132 -20.30 -12.26 7.21
C VAL A 132 -18.86 -11.76 7.13
N LEU A 133 -18.39 -11.49 5.92
CA LEU A 133 -17.08 -10.85 5.72
C LEU A 133 -17.20 -9.37 6.08
N ARG A 134 -16.25 -8.86 6.88
CA ARG A 134 -16.21 -7.44 7.23
C ARG A 134 -14.96 -6.77 6.70
N SER A 135 -15.09 -5.48 6.37
CA SER A 135 -14.00 -4.57 6.04
C SER A 135 -13.89 -3.39 7.03
N GLY A 136 -14.51 -3.51 8.20
CA GLY A 136 -14.38 -2.58 9.32
C GLY A 136 -13.56 -3.22 10.45
N TYR A 137 -12.60 -2.47 10.98
CA TYR A 137 -11.63 -2.94 11.98
C TYR A 137 -11.86 -2.25 13.32
N ILE A 138 -11.72 -3.01 14.42
CA ILE A 138 -11.90 -2.51 15.78
C ILE A 138 -10.69 -1.65 16.18
N ASP A 139 -9.50 -2.17 15.89
CA ASP A 139 -8.21 -1.52 16.11
C ASP A 139 -7.24 -1.90 14.98
N PHE A 140 -6.00 -1.41 15.05
CA PHE A 140 -4.97 -1.68 14.06
C PHE A 140 -4.54 -3.16 14.02
N ALA A 141 -4.53 -3.84 15.16
CA ALA A 141 -4.12 -5.26 15.25
C ALA A 141 -5.14 -6.18 14.55
N ASP A 142 -6.41 -5.80 14.62
CA ASP A 142 -7.55 -6.49 14.02
C ASP A 142 -7.47 -6.63 12.48
N LEU A 143 -6.63 -5.83 11.80
CA LEU A 143 -6.32 -6.01 10.37
C LEU A 143 -5.77 -7.40 10.05
N SER A 144 -5.10 -8.05 11.01
CA SER A 144 -4.48 -9.36 10.85
C SER A 144 -5.35 -10.53 11.31
N THR A 145 -6.62 -10.28 11.66
CA THR A 145 -7.57 -11.32 12.07
C THR A 145 -7.76 -12.35 10.94
N GLU A 146 -7.49 -13.62 11.24
CA GLU A 146 -7.45 -14.70 10.23
C GLU A 146 -8.80 -14.92 9.54
N TYR A 147 -9.91 -14.90 10.30
CA TYR A 147 -11.23 -15.28 9.79
C TYR A 147 -12.17 -14.10 9.65
N ASN A 148 -13.05 -14.19 8.65
CA ASN A 148 -14.20 -13.32 8.43
C ASN A 148 -13.84 -11.82 8.33
N THR A 149 -12.57 -11.52 8.05
CA THR A 149 -12.03 -10.17 8.02
C THR A 149 -11.25 -10.00 6.73
N LEU A 150 -11.55 -8.95 5.97
CA LEU A 150 -10.78 -8.61 4.78
C LEU A 150 -9.41 -8.10 5.22
N ASN A 151 -8.34 -8.62 4.61
CA ASN A 151 -6.96 -8.24 4.93
C ASN A 151 -6.27 -7.75 3.66
N PHE A 152 -5.67 -6.56 3.73
CA PHE A 152 -4.94 -5.94 2.62
C PHE A 152 -3.51 -5.57 3.02
N ILE A 153 -2.93 -6.20 4.05
CA ILE A 153 -1.57 -5.93 4.52
C ILE A 153 -0.53 -6.18 3.41
N ARG A 154 -0.77 -7.20 2.56
CA ARG A 154 0.10 -7.55 1.44
C ARG A 154 -0.22 -6.78 0.14
N ALA A 155 -1.22 -5.89 0.16
CA ALA A 155 -1.52 -5.02 -0.98
C ALA A 155 -0.53 -3.86 -1.02
N LEU A 156 0.61 -4.10 -1.66
CA LEU A 156 1.70 -3.14 -1.72
C LEU A 156 1.36 -1.94 -2.60
N HIS A 157 1.71 -0.77 -2.09
CA HIS A 157 1.75 0.46 -2.86
C HIS A 157 3.14 0.68 -3.46
N ALA A 158 3.19 1.30 -4.63
CA ALA A 158 4.43 1.56 -5.34
C ALA A 158 5.24 2.66 -4.62
N GLY A 159 6.39 2.28 -4.05
CA GLY A 159 7.37 3.17 -3.44
C GLY A 159 8.57 3.45 -4.35
N CYS A 160 9.31 4.52 -4.07
CA CYS A 160 10.61 4.79 -4.68
C CYS A 160 11.63 3.82 -4.10
N GLY A 161 12.22 2.95 -4.92
CA GLY A 161 13.20 1.95 -4.48
C GLY A 161 12.63 0.63 -3.93
N GLY A 162 11.30 0.52 -3.77
CA GLY A 162 10.64 -0.72 -3.33
C GLY A 162 9.15 -0.53 -3.03
N GLY A 163 8.39 -1.61 -2.91
CA GLY A 163 6.99 -1.55 -2.49
C GLY A 163 6.85 -1.13 -1.02
N THR A 164 5.77 -0.46 -0.67
CA THR A 164 5.50 0.02 0.70
C THR A 164 4.10 -0.35 1.16
N LEU A 165 3.86 -0.25 2.47
CA LEU A 165 2.54 -0.49 3.06
C LEU A 165 1.50 0.51 2.55
N SER A 166 0.24 0.06 2.51
CA SER A 166 -0.86 0.94 2.14
C SER A 166 -0.93 2.17 3.06
N PRO A 167 -1.15 3.38 2.51
CA PRO A 167 -1.36 4.60 3.29
C PRO A 167 -2.53 4.46 4.29
N ILE A 168 -3.52 3.61 3.99
CA ILE A 168 -4.64 3.33 4.90
C ILE A 168 -4.12 2.65 6.17
N ILE A 169 -3.24 1.66 6.05
CA ILE A 169 -2.63 0.94 7.19
C ILE A 169 -1.88 1.92 8.08
N LEU A 170 -1.02 2.75 7.47
CA LEU A 170 -0.19 3.71 8.23
C LEU A 170 -1.03 4.80 8.88
N LYS A 171 -2.12 5.24 8.24
CA LYS A 171 -3.07 6.19 8.84
C LYS A 171 -3.86 5.58 9.98
N LEU A 172 -4.24 4.29 9.90
CA LEU A 172 -4.86 3.57 11.02
C LEU A 172 -3.91 3.48 12.21
N PHE A 173 -2.66 3.07 11.97
CA PHE A 173 -1.60 3.03 12.98
C PHE A 173 -1.41 4.40 13.66
N ALA A 174 -1.24 5.47 12.87
CA ALA A 174 -0.99 6.81 13.39
C ALA A 174 -2.15 7.34 14.25
N ARG A 175 -3.40 7.11 13.82
CA ARG A 175 -4.59 7.51 14.58
C ARG A 175 -4.67 6.77 15.90
N GLU A 176 -4.41 5.47 15.91
CA GLU A 176 -4.42 4.70 17.15
C GLU A 176 -3.28 5.13 18.09
N LEU A 177 -2.07 5.35 17.56
CA LEU A 177 -0.90 5.79 18.34
C LEU A 177 -1.15 7.12 19.04
N ILE A 178 -1.71 8.10 18.31
CA ILE A 178 -2.10 9.40 18.87
C ILE A 178 -3.28 9.24 19.85
N GLY A 179 -4.27 8.41 19.52
CA GLY A 179 -5.43 8.14 20.37
C GLY A 179 -5.05 7.50 21.72
N LYS A 180 -4.00 6.66 21.73
CA LYS A 180 -3.39 6.10 22.95
C LYS A 180 -2.55 7.11 23.73
N GLY A 181 -2.29 8.29 23.17
CA GLY A 181 -1.61 9.39 23.85
C GLY A 181 -0.08 9.23 23.93
N SER A 182 0.56 8.66 22.90
CA SER A 182 2.03 8.59 22.85
C SER A 182 2.64 9.98 23.04
N ARG A 183 3.68 10.05 23.88
CA ARG A 183 4.46 11.28 24.16
C ARG A 183 5.86 11.21 23.59
N ASP A 184 6.20 10.11 22.93
CA ASP A 184 7.51 9.95 22.32
C ASP A 184 7.60 10.86 21.08
N PRO A 185 8.62 11.75 21.00
CA PRO A 185 8.74 12.68 19.87
C PRO A 185 8.89 12.00 18.51
N LEU A 186 9.54 10.83 18.46
CA LEU A 186 9.70 10.05 17.22
C LEU A 186 8.36 9.45 16.81
N ASP A 187 7.59 8.89 17.75
CA ASP A 187 6.23 8.39 17.51
C ASP A 187 5.32 9.50 16.96
N LEU A 188 5.33 10.68 17.59
CA LEU A 188 4.52 11.82 17.14
C LEU A 188 4.93 12.30 15.74
N SER A 189 6.24 12.40 15.48
CA SER A 189 6.77 12.77 14.16
C SER A 189 6.32 11.79 13.09
N PHE A 190 6.49 10.48 13.33
CA PHE A 190 6.13 9.44 12.38
C PHE A 190 4.61 9.35 12.18
N ALA A 191 3.80 9.51 13.23
CA ALA A 191 2.35 9.54 13.11
C ALA A 191 1.86 10.72 12.28
N LEU A 192 2.39 11.92 12.50
CA LEU A 192 2.05 13.10 11.70
C LEU A 192 2.48 12.94 10.23
N LEU A 193 3.65 12.34 9.99
CA LEU A 193 4.09 11.98 8.65
C LEU A 193 3.08 11.04 7.96
N CYS A 194 2.67 9.96 8.62
CA CYS A 194 1.67 9.02 8.10
C CYS A 194 0.31 9.66 7.81
N LEU A 195 -0.10 10.66 8.60
CA LEU A 195 -1.37 11.36 8.41
C LEU A 195 -1.34 12.36 7.26
N ASN A 196 -0.21 13.05 7.08
CA ASN A 196 -0.09 14.15 6.14
C ASN A 196 0.33 13.71 4.73
N GLU A 197 1.18 12.68 4.63
CA GLU A 197 1.65 12.21 3.34
C GLU A 197 0.61 11.32 2.64
N GLU A 198 0.65 11.35 1.31
CA GLU A 198 -0.12 10.43 0.49
C GLU A 198 0.44 9.01 0.59
N LYS A 199 1.76 8.88 0.75
CA LYS A 199 2.50 7.62 0.80
C LYS A 199 3.76 7.78 1.65
N ILE A 200 4.12 6.75 2.42
CA ILE A 200 5.37 6.68 3.17
C ILE A 200 6.29 5.67 2.50
N GLU A 201 7.52 6.08 2.20
CA GLU A 201 8.51 5.17 1.63
C GLU A 201 8.92 4.09 2.66
N LEU A 202 9.19 2.89 2.16
CA LEU A 202 9.53 1.73 3.00
C LEU A 202 10.69 2.03 3.95
N GLU A 203 11.72 2.72 3.45
CA GLU A 203 12.90 3.13 4.24
C GLU A 203 12.52 3.91 5.51
N ALA A 204 11.55 4.84 5.43
CA ALA A 204 11.09 5.60 6.59
C ALA A 204 10.41 4.70 7.63
N ILE A 205 9.63 3.70 7.18
CA ILE A 205 8.98 2.72 8.06
C ILE A 205 10.03 1.87 8.77
N LEU A 206 11.02 1.36 8.02
CA LEU A 206 12.09 0.52 8.54
C LEU A 206 12.94 1.27 9.59
N HIS A 207 13.30 2.52 9.31
CA HIS A 207 14.07 3.34 10.25
C HIS A 207 13.29 3.70 11.50
N TYR A 208 12.00 4.02 11.37
CA TYR A 208 11.15 4.25 12.53
C TYR A 208 11.10 3.01 13.44
N LEU A 209 10.83 1.84 12.86
CA LEU A 209 10.75 0.59 13.60
C LEU A 209 12.09 0.21 14.25
N ALA A 210 13.21 0.33 13.54
CA ALA A 210 14.54 0.04 14.05
C ALA A 210 14.92 0.95 15.23
N ALA A 211 14.60 2.25 15.14
CA ALA A 211 14.81 3.20 16.21
C ALA A 211 13.93 2.88 17.44
N ARG A 212 12.67 2.44 17.23
CA ARG A 212 11.76 2.06 18.32
C ARG A 212 12.14 0.75 19.00
N SER A 213 12.65 -0.23 18.27
CA SER A 213 13.06 -1.53 18.81
C SER A 213 14.49 -1.54 19.37
N GLY A 214 15.31 -0.53 19.04
CA GLY A 214 16.74 -0.50 19.37
C GLY A 214 17.54 -1.60 18.65
N SER A 215 17.04 -2.10 17.51
CA SER A 215 17.63 -3.20 16.76
C SER A 215 18.10 -2.77 15.37
N SER A 216 18.68 -3.71 14.62
CA SER A 216 18.89 -3.54 13.18
C SER A 216 17.57 -3.33 12.43
N LEU A 217 17.67 -2.88 11.18
CA LEU A 217 16.54 -2.74 10.27
C LEU A 217 15.72 -4.05 10.23
N PRO A 218 14.39 -3.96 10.36
CA PRO A 218 13.53 -5.13 10.27
C PRO A 218 13.45 -5.66 8.84
N ASP A 219 12.89 -6.87 8.73
CA ASP A 219 12.54 -7.51 7.45
C ASP A 219 11.47 -6.70 6.72
N ASP A 220 11.54 -6.64 5.40
CA ASP A 220 10.64 -5.86 4.53
C ASP A 220 9.34 -6.59 4.20
N ASP A 221 9.10 -7.82 4.70
CA ASP A 221 7.83 -8.51 4.57
C ASP A 221 6.70 -7.68 5.22
N PRO A 222 5.62 -7.36 4.47
CA PRO A 222 4.55 -6.49 4.94
C PRO A 222 3.85 -6.98 6.22
N VAL A 223 3.75 -8.30 6.40
CA VAL A 223 3.12 -8.87 7.59
C VAL A 223 4.02 -8.70 8.81
N LYS A 224 5.34 -8.85 8.66
CA LYS A 224 6.29 -8.55 9.74
C LYS A 224 6.32 -7.06 10.09
N LEU A 225 6.23 -6.17 9.10
CA LEU A 225 6.13 -4.73 9.35
C LEU A 225 4.85 -4.36 10.12
N HIS A 226 3.70 -4.91 9.72
CA HIS A 226 2.45 -4.74 10.45
C HIS A 226 2.57 -5.25 11.90
N GLN A 227 3.12 -6.45 12.10
CA GLN A 227 3.34 -7.00 13.44
C GLN A 227 4.28 -6.13 14.30
N ALA A 228 5.31 -5.55 13.71
CA ALA A 228 6.20 -4.63 14.41
C ALA A 228 5.48 -3.35 14.84
N LEU A 229 4.64 -2.78 13.96
CA LEU A 229 3.79 -1.63 14.27
C LEU A 229 2.75 -1.94 15.37
N VAL A 230 2.18 -3.15 15.38
CA VAL A 230 1.29 -3.61 16.47
C VAL A 230 2.04 -3.60 17.81
N ARG A 231 3.28 -4.13 17.86
CA ARG A 231 4.08 -4.14 19.10
C ARG A 231 4.35 -2.73 19.63
N VAL A 232 4.62 -1.77 18.75
CA VAL A 232 4.77 -0.36 19.13
C VAL A 232 3.51 0.15 19.83
N LEU A 233 2.31 -0.18 19.32
CA LEU A 233 1.03 0.20 19.93
C LEU A 233 0.73 -0.52 21.24
N GLU A 234 1.25 -1.74 21.45
CA GLU A 234 1.13 -2.49 22.70
C GLU A 234 2.06 -1.91 23.79
N GLU A 235 3.28 -1.51 23.42
CA GLU A 235 4.25 -0.89 24.33
C GLU A 235 3.75 0.45 24.89
N GLN A 236 3.00 1.23 24.10
CA GLN A 236 2.39 2.46 24.60
C GLN A 236 1.27 2.19 25.65
N GLY A 237 0.69 1.00 25.63
CA GLY A 237 -0.26 0.53 26.66
C GLY A 237 0.41 -0.04 27.92
N GLY A 238 1.74 -0.21 27.91
CA GLY A 238 2.50 -0.82 28.99
C GLY A 238 3.84 -0.12 29.18
N HIS A 239 3.89 0.79 30.15
CA HIS A 239 5.06 1.57 30.53
C HIS A 239 6.29 0.68 30.82
N ARG A 240 7.05 0.30 29.80
CA ARG A 240 8.44 -0.12 29.96
C ARG A 240 9.29 1.12 29.79
N SER A 241 9.53 1.78 30.92
CA SER A 241 10.71 2.60 31.10
C SER A 241 11.90 1.71 30.70
N TYR A 242 12.46 1.96 29.51
CA TYR A 242 13.81 1.48 29.23
C TYR A 242 14.70 2.12 30.27
N GLY A 243 15.10 1.30 31.24
CA GLY A 243 15.98 1.69 32.32
C GLY A 243 17.22 2.32 31.71
N ALA A 244 17.39 3.61 31.97
CA ALA A 244 18.70 4.24 31.89
C ALA A 244 19.66 3.34 32.68
N ALA A 245 20.68 2.81 32.01
CA ALA A 245 21.80 2.17 32.67
C ALA A 245 22.45 3.20 33.61
N ARG A 246 22.01 3.22 34.87
CA ARG A 246 22.66 3.95 35.94
C ARG A 246 23.93 3.19 36.30
N ASN A 247 25.04 3.58 35.68
CA ASN A 247 26.36 3.37 36.25
C ASN A 247 26.43 4.12 37.60
N GLY A 248 26.07 3.43 38.68
CA GLY A 248 26.31 3.88 40.04
C GLY A 248 27.75 3.54 40.47
N PRO A 249 28.42 4.39 41.26
CA PRO A 249 29.83 4.18 41.61
C PRO A 249 30.00 2.97 42.53
N GLN A 250 30.91 2.06 42.15
CA GLN A 250 31.34 0.94 42.99
C GLN A 250 31.94 1.47 44.30
N ARG A 251 31.31 1.16 45.44
CA ARG A 251 31.94 1.30 46.75
C ARG A 251 32.73 0.03 47.02
N MET A 252 34.05 0.18 47.06
CA MET A 252 35.00 -0.84 47.49
C MET A 252 34.97 -0.91 49.02
N LEU A 253 34.55 -2.04 49.58
CA LEU A 253 34.75 -2.37 51.00
C LEU A 253 36.11 -3.04 51.10
N VAL A 254 36.96 -2.50 51.98
CA VAL A 254 38.21 -3.13 52.42
C VAL A 254 38.02 -3.40 53.91
N ASP A 255 38.23 -4.65 54.32
CA ASP A 255 38.31 -5.10 55.72
C ASP A 255 39.49 -4.45 56.45
#